data_AF-A0A4P8RU01-F1
#
_entry.id   AF-A0A4P8RU01-F1
#
_cell.length_a   1.000
_cell.length_b   1.000
_cell.length_c   1.000
_cell.angle_alpha   90.00
_cell.angle_beta   90.00
_cell.angle_gamma   90.00
#
_symmetry.space_group_name_H-M   'P 1'
#
loop_
_entity.id
_entity.type
_entity.pdbx_description
1 polymer ?
#
loop_
_entity_poly.entity_id
_entity_poly.type
_entity_poly.pdbx_seq_one_letter_code
_entity_poly.pdbx_strand_id
1 'polypeptide(L)'
;MRGFENILDKLLIGVGVLLLAMVWMLVPSKPYQDVQHYAVYRGAEAETGSTSKWSYVQPSKTLTPRDVINIQLKALQQNDRSDSGIITVFNFSSPMSRVQLGPVNHFRLLVREPAYRPMLNFKSSKKGKLIITDDTAYQLVVVTDKDGDETAYLFILAKQNRGMFKDCWMTEGVTRLEPERESSMI
;
A
#
# COMPACT_ATOMS: atom_id res chain seq x y z
N MET A 1 -11.08 61.00 6.81
CA MET A 1 -10.05 59.97 6.56
C MET A 1 -10.72 58.66 6.11
N ARG A 2 -11.22 58.57 4.87
CA ARG A 2 -11.85 57.35 4.28
C ARG A 2 -11.30 56.97 2.90
N GLY A 3 -10.46 57.83 2.30
CA GLY A 3 -9.89 57.59 0.96
C GLY A 3 -8.65 56.70 0.97
N PHE A 4 -7.85 56.73 2.03
CA PHE A 4 -6.62 55.94 2.12
C PHE A 4 -6.88 54.45 2.36
N GLU A 5 -7.91 54.09 3.13
CA GLU A 5 -8.28 52.68 3.38
C GLU A 5 -8.77 51.98 2.11
N ASN A 6 -9.57 52.66 1.29
CA ASN A 6 -10.03 52.10 0.00
C ASN A 6 -8.89 51.88 -1.01
N ILE A 7 -7.80 52.65 -0.91
CA ILE A 7 -6.61 52.50 -1.76
C ILE A 7 -5.74 51.35 -1.22
N LEU A 8 -5.58 51.25 0.09
CA LEU A 8 -4.87 50.18 0.76
C LEU A 8 -5.54 48.82 0.54
N ASP A 9 -6.87 48.73 0.61
CA ASP A 9 -7.62 47.48 0.35
C ASP A 9 -7.48 47.03 -1.12
N LYS A 10 -7.54 47.97 -2.07
CA LYS A 10 -7.34 47.65 -3.49
C LYS A 10 -5.91 47.20 -3.77
N LEU A 11 -4.92 47.79 -3.10
CA LEU A 11 -3.52 47.36 -3.18
C LEU A 11 -3.33 45.97 -2.54
N LEU A 12 -3.90 45.72 -1.37
CA LEU A 12 -3.82 44.44 -0.67
C LEU A 12 -4.48 43.32 -1.48
N ILE A 13 -5.63 43.57 -2.10
CA ILE A 13 -6.29 42.61 -3.00
C ILE A 13 -5.44 42.36 -4.24
N GLY A 14 -4.90 43.41 -4.87
CA GLY A 14 -4.03 43.28 -6.04
C GLY A 14 -2.77 42.47 -5.76
N VAL A 15 -2.10 42.75 -4.63
CA VAL A 15 -0.92 41.99 -4.17
C VAL A 15 -1.31 40.56 -3.82
N GLY A 16 -2.46 40.34 -3.17
CA GLY A 16 -2.96 39.01 -2.86
C GLY A 16 -3.20 38.15 -4.09
N VAL A 17 -3.87 38.69 -5.12
CA VAL A 17 -4.10 37.98 -6.39
C VAL A 17 -2.79 37.68 -7.13
N LEU A 18 -1.83 38.61 -7.09
CA LEU A 18 -0.53 38.45 -7.73
C LEU A 18 0.32 37.39 -7.01
N LEU A 19 0.27 37.34 -5.67
CA LEU A 19 0.87 36.27 -4.87
C LEU A 19 0.18 34.92 -5.12
N LEU A 20 -1.14 34.87 -5.27
CA LEU A 20 -1.88 33.64 -5.56
C LEU A 20 -1.55 33.08 -6.95
N ALA A 21 -1.41 33.95 -7.94
CA ALA A 21 -0.93 33.60 -9.28
C ALA A 21 0.54 33.14 -9.25
N MET A 22 1.39 33.80 -8.46
CA MET A 22 2.79 33.41 -8.27
C MET A 22 2.92 32.06 -7.56
N VAL A 23 2.07 31.78 -6.56
CA VAL A 23 1.98 30.47 -5.90
C VAL A 23 1.55 29.39 -6.89
N TRP A 24 0.58 29.66 -7.78
CA TRP A 24 0.21 28.73 -8.85
C TRP A 24 1.33 28.49 -9.89
N MET A 25 2.25 29.46 -10.05
CA MET A 25 3.40 29.34 -10.95
C MET A 25 4.60 28.65 -10.29
N LEU A 26 4.75 28.80 -8.97
CA LEU A 26 5.83 28.24 -8.14
C LEU A 26 5.50 26.87 -7.55
N VAL A 27 4.22 26.48 -7.50
CA VAL A 27 3.82 25.09 -7.22
C VAL A 27 3.91 24.35 -8.55
N PRO A 28 4.98 23.58 -8.81
CA PRO A 28 5.00 22.74 -9.97
C PRO A 28 3.89 21.71 -9.78
N SER A 29 2.77 21.87 -10.48
CA SER A 29 1.86 20.77 -10.77
C SER A 29 2.60 19.84 -11.73
N LYS A 30 3.68 19.20 -11.29
CA LYS A 30 4.14 17.99 -11.93
C LYS A 30 2.93 17.07 -11.83
N PRO A 31 2.28 16.68 -12.94
CA PRO A 31 1.42 15.51 -12.85
C PRO A 31 2.32 14.44 -12.24
N TYR A 32 1.84 13.84 -11.16
CA TYR A 32 2.50 12.75 -10.47
C TYR A 32 2.76 11.63 -11.49
N GLN A 33 3.93 11.69 -12.13
CA GLN A 33 4.31 10.84 -13.26
C GLN A 33 5.10 9.61 -12.81
N ASP A 34 5.33 9.45 -11.51
CA ASP A 34 6.14 8.35 -10.98
C ASP A 34 5.32 7.09 -10.62
N VAL A 35 4.06 7.00 -11.06
CA VAL A 35 3.30 5.74 -10.97
C VAL A 35 3.83 4.69 -11.95
N GLN A 36 4.41 5.13 -13.07
CA GLN A 36 4.82 4.25 -14.16
C GLN A 36 6.17 3.55 -13.92
N HIS A 37 6.91 3.89 -12.86
CA HIS A 37 8.23 3.30 -12.58
C HIS A 37 8.22 2.12 -11.60
N TYR A 38 7.10 1.80 -10.96
CA TYR A 38 6.98 0.52 -10.26
C TYR A 38 6.72 -0.57 -11.27
N ALA A 39 7.80 -1.11 -11.83
CA ALA A 39 7.75 -2.29 -12.67
C ALA A 39 6.92 -3.37 -11.96
N VAL A 40 5.90 -3.87 -12.64
CA VAL A 40 5.26 -5.11 -12.26
C VAL A 40 6.30 -6.20 -12.49
N TYR A 41 6.76 -6.86 -11.42
CA TYR A 41 7.76 -7.92 -11.55
C TYR A 41 7.08 -9.13 -12.20
N ARG A 42 7.28 -9.27 -13.52
CA ARG A 42 6.89 -10.44 -14.30
C ARG A 42 7.99 -11.49 -14.16
N GLY A 43 7.61 -12.76 -13.99
CA GLY A 43 8.57 -13.85 -14.06
C GLY A 43 9.30 -13.84 -15.41
N ALA A 44 10.62 -13.84 -15.35
CA ALA A 44 11.63 -13.99 -16.41
C ALA A 44 11.91 -12.77 -17.33
N GLU A 45 12.99 -12.05 -17.02
CA GLU A 45 14.08 -11.80 -17.98
C GLU A 45 15.43 -11.66 -17.25
N ALA A 46 16.41 -12.40 -17.76
CA ALA A 46 17.79 -12.67 -17.37
C ALA A 46 18.53 -11.71 -16.41
N GLU A 47 18.94 -12.24 -15.25
CA GLU A 47 20.35 -12.19 -14.82
C GLU A 47 20.77 -13.58 -14.29
N THR A 48 21.95 -14.00 -14.70
CA THR A 48 22.50 -15.35 -14.54
C THR A 48 22.69 -15.76 -13.08
N GLY A 49 22.07 -16.88 -12.69
CA GLY A 49 22.52 -17.68 -11.54
C GLY A 49 21.58 -17.77 -10.32
N SER A 50 20.32 -18.18 -10.49
CA SER A 50 19.57 -19.03 -9.54
C SER A 50 18.14 -19.20 -10.08
N THR A 51 17.73 -20.43 -10.36
CA THR A 51 16.41 -20.77 -10.93
C THR A 51 15.30 -20.58 -9.88
N SER A 52 14.74 -19.38 -9.77
CA SER A 52 13.50 -19.22 -8.98
C SER A 52 12.36 -19.95 -9.70
N LYS A 53 11.76 -20.95 -9.03
CA LYS A 53 10.69 -21.84 -9.54
C LYS A 53 9.35 -21.14 -9.81
N TRP A 54 9.24 -19.83 -9.59
CA TRP A 54 7.95 -19.17 -9.41
C TRP A 54 7.71 -18.04 -10.42
N SER A 55 6.54 -18.10 -11.06
CA SER A 55 5.90 -16.95 -11.69
C SER A 55 5.19 -16.15 -10.61
N TYR A 56 5.56 -14.87 -10.44
CA TYR A 56 4.89 -13.99 -9.48
C TYR A 56 3.45 -13.74 -9.90
N VAL A 57 2.49 -13.93 -8.99
CA VAL A 57 1.07 -13.68 -9.27
C VAL A 57 0.84 -12.18 -9.43
N GLN A 58 -0.05 -11.83 -10.37
CA GLN A 58 -0.34 -10.45 -10.75
C GLN A 58 -1.78 -10.05 -10.41
N PRO A 59 -2.02 -8.75 -10.17
CA PRO A 59 -3.38 -8.20 -10.11
C PRO A 59 -4.13 -8.49 -11.40
N SER A 60 -5.41 -8.84 -11.27
CA SER A 60 -6.32 -9.04 -12.39
C SER A 60 -7.71 -8.56 -12.00
N LYS A 61 -8.44 -8.04 -12.99
CA LYS A 61 -9.84 -7.59 -12.86
C LYS A 61 -10.80 -8.72 -12.46
N THR A 62 -10.39 -9.97 -12.69
CA THR A 62 -11.17 -11.16 -12.34
C THR A 62 -11.04 -11.56 -10.87
N LEU A 63 -10.07 -10.99 -10.14
CA LEU A 63 -9.84 -11.33 -8.73
C LEU A 63 -10.77 -10.52 -7.83
N THR A 64 -11.45 -11.19 -6.92
CA THR A 64 -12.21 -10.56 -5.85
C THR A 64 -11.27 -10.10 -4.73
N PRO A 65 -11.68 -9.18 -3.83
CA PRO A 65 -10.84 -8.80 -2.69
C PRO A 65 -10.49 -10.00 -1.80
N ARG A 66 -11.39 -10.99 -1.71
CA ARG A 66 -11.12 -12.26 -1.02
C ARG A 66 -9.97 -13.03 -1.67
N ASP A 67 -9.95 -13.11 -3.00
CA ASP A 67 -8.88 -13.81 -3.72
C ASP A 67 -7.55 -13.10 -3.53
N VAL A 68 -7.54 -11.77 -3.62
CA VAL A 68 -6.34 -10.95 -3.42
C VAL A 68 -5.74 -11.16 -2.02
N ILE A 69 -6.56 -11.17 -0.97
CA ILE A 69 -6.08 -11.44 0.41
C ILE A 69 -5.57 -12.88 0.53
N ASN A 70 -6.30 -13.86 -0.01
CA ASN A 70 -5.88 -15.26 0.04
C ASN A 70 -4.56 -15.53 -0.69
N ILE A 71 -4.36 -14.91 -1.86
CA ILE A 71 -3.12 -15.00 -2.64
C ILE A 71 -1.96 -14.45 -1.81
N GLN A 72 -2.12 -13.26 -1.24
CA GLN A 72 -1.07 -12.63 -0.42
C GLN A 72 -0.73 -13.45 0.82
N LEU A 73 -1.74 -13.95 1.55
CA LEU A 73 -1.52 -14.79 2.73
C LEU A 73 -0.78 -16.08 2.37
N LYS A 74 -1.20 -16.77 1.30
CA LYS A 74 -0.53 -17.99 0.84
C LYS A 74 0.90 -17.72 0.41
N ALA A 75 1.12 -16.63 -0.32
CA ALA A 75 2.44 -16.22 -0.79
C ALA A 75 3.40 -15.94 0.38
N LEU A 76 2.94 -15.22 1.40
CA LEU A 76 3.72 -14.93 2.61
C LEU A 76 3.95 -16.17 3.48
N GLN A 77 2.95 -17.07 3.58
CA GLN A 77 3.06 -18.33 4.31
C GLN A 77 4.11 -19.27 3.71
N GLN A 78 4.33 -19.19 2.39
CA GLN A 78 5.22 -20.06 1.63
C GLN A 78 6.41 -19.28 1.04
N ASN A 79 6.84 -18.20 1.71
CA ASN A 79 7.90 -17.35 1.19
C ASN A 79 9.24 -18.10 1.14
N ASP A 80 9.78 -18.24 -0.07
CA ASP A 80 11.05 -18.92 -0.30
C ASP A 80 12.27 -18.00 -0.07
N ARG A 81 13.47 -18.57 -0.26
CA ARG A 81 14.75 -17.84 -0.13
C ARG A 81 14.95 -16.73 -1.17
N SER A 82 14.16 -16.71 -2.24
CA SER A 82 14.19 -15.69 -3.28
C SER A 82 13.15 -14.58 -3.08
N ASP A 83 12.44 -14.60 -1.95
CA ASP A 83 11.39 -13.64 -1.61
C ASP A 83 10.22 -13.65 -2.59
N SER A 84 9.91 -14.80 -3.20
CA SER A 84 8.81 -14.89 -4.17
C SER A 84 7.44 -14.53 -3.57
N GLY A 85 7.26 -14.81 -2.28
CA GLY A 85 6.07 -14.43 -1.53
C GLY A 85 5.96 -12.92 -1.34
N ILE A 86 7.05 -12.29 -0.89
CA ILE A 86 7.13 -10.84 -0.69
C ILE A 86 6.94 -10.09 -2.02
N ILE A 87 7.56 -10.54 -3.12
CA ILE A 87 7.41 -9.93 -4.44
C ILE A 87 5.95 -10.04 -4.92
N THR A 88 5.29 -11.17 -4.65
CA THR A 88 3.87 -11.32 -4.97
C THR A 88 3.01 -10.29 -4.22
N VAL A 89 3.24 -10.09 -2.91
CA VAL A 89 2.53 -9.04 -2.15
C VAL A 89 2.80 -7.66 -2.72
N PHE A 90 4.06 -7.35 -3.06
CA PHE A 90 4.43 -6.08 -3.68
C PHE A 90 3.69 -5.84 -5.01
N ASN A 91 3.51 -6.89 -5.83
CA ASN A 91 2.73 -6.80 -7.07
C ASN A 91 1.25 -6.47 -6.81
N PHE A 92 0.68 -6.88 -5.66
CA PHE A 92 -0.68 -6.53 -5.25
C PHE A 92 -0.80 -5.17 -4.54
N SER A 93 0.30 -4.53 -4.13
CA SER A 93 0.28 -3.18 -3.55
C SER A 93 -0.18 -2.14 -4.57
N SER A 94 -1.14 -1.28 -4.19
CA SER A 94 -1.68 -0.23 -5.06
C SER A 94 -0.59 0.74 -5.52
N PRO A 95 -0.76 1.42 -6.67
CA PRO A 95 0.14 2.50 -7.08
C PRO A 95 0.41 3.54 -5.97
N MET A 96 -0.63 3.90 -5.21
CA MET A 96 -0.52 4.88 -4.14
C MET A 96 0.29 4.34 -2.96
N SER A 97 0.05 3.09 -2.57
CA SER A 97 0.82 2.43 -1.50
C SER A 97 2.28 2.25 -1.88
N ARG A 98 2.58 1.91 -3.14
CA ARG A 98 3.97 1.72 -3.60
C ARG A 98 4.83 2.96 -3.43
N VAL A 99 4.25 4.16 -3.55
CA VAL A 99 4.99 5.40 -3.26
C VAL A 99 5.41 5.53 -1.80
N GLN A 100 4.65 4.97 -0.87
CA GLN A 100 5.03 4.92 0.55
C GLN A 100 6.00 3.76 0.83
N LEU A 101 5.79 2.60 0.20
CA LEU A 101 6.63 1.41 0.39
C LEU A 101 8.01 1.52 -0.26
N GLY A 102 8.16 2.39 -1.25
CA GLY A 102 9.40 2.52 -2.03
C GLY A 102 9.67 1.32 -2.95
N PRO A 103 10.89 1.23 -3.51
CA PRO A 103 11.29 0.13 -4.40
C PRO A 103 11.18 -1.24 -3.70
N VAL A 104 11.08 -2.33 -4.48
CA VAL A 104 10.91 -3.69 -3.92
C VAL A 104 11.99 -4.09 -2.91
N ASN A 105 13.22 -3.59 -3.08
CA ASN A 105 14.32 -3.85 -2.14
C ASN A 105 14.07 -3.20 -0.78
N HIS A 106 13.47 -2.01 -0.76
CA HIS A 106 13.02 -1.38 0.48
C HIS A 106 11.88 -2.19 1.10
N PHE A 107 10.90 -2.59 0.29
CA PHE A 107 9.78 -3.40 0.76
C PHE A 107 10.22 -4.74 1.38
N ARG A 108 11.23 -5.40 0.80
CA ARG A 108 11.85 -6.61 1.36
C ARG A 108 12.38 -6.40 2.78
N LEU A 109 12.95 -5.23 3.07
CA LEU A 109 13.41 -4.89 4.42
C LEU A 109 12.21 -4.62 5.34
N LEU A 110 11.25 -3.83 4.88
CA LEU A 110 10.05 -3.47 5.64
C LEU A 110 9.28 -4.69 6.14
N VAL A 111 9.06 -5.71 5.31
CA VAL A 111 8.30 -6.91 5.72
C VAL A 111 9.04 -7.74 6.78
N ARG A 112 10.35 -7.55 6.94
CA ARG A 112 11.18 -8.23 7.95
C ARG A 112 11.27 -7.48 9.28
N GLU A 113 10.77 -6.25 9.33
CA GLU A 113 10.70 -5.49 10.58
C GLU A 113 9.77 -6.16 11.60
N PRO A 114 10.00 -5.97 12.92
CA PRO A 114 9.26 -6.67 13.97
C PRO A 114 7.73 -6.59 13.84
N ALA A 115 7.20 -5.48 13.33
CA ALA A 115 5.78 -5.27 13.15
C ALA A 115 5.14 -6.20 12.10
N TYR A 116 5.90 -6.65 11.09
CA TYR A 116 5.38 -7.44 9.97
C TYR A 116 6.01 -8.82 9.83
N ARG A 117 7.17 -9.04 10.48
CA ARG A 117 7.89 -10.31 10.50
C ARG A 117 7.01 -11.52 10.84
N PRO A 118 6.01 -11.44 11.76
CA PRO A 118 5.11 -12.57 12.02
C PRO A 118 4.30 -13.05 10.81
N MET A 119 4.13 -12.22 9.77
CA MET A 119 3.46 -12.62 8.53
C MET A 119 4.36 -13.45 7.61
N LEU A 120 5.65 -13.59 7.86
CA LEU A 120 6.52 -14.42 7.03
C LEU A 120 6.56 -15.86 7.53
N ASN A 121 6.26 -16.82 6.64
CA ASN A 121 6.36 -18.26 6.92
C ASN A 121 5.59 -18.69 8.19
N PHE A 122 4.43 -18.07 8.41
CA PHE A 122 3.59 -18.31 9.56
C PHE A 122 2.95 -19.71 9.54
N LYS A 123 2.55 -20.21 10.71
CA LYS A 123 1.99 -21.55 10.85
C LYS A 123 0.56 -21.63 10.34
N SER A 124 -0.30 -20.71 10.77
CA SER A 124 -1.71 -20.66 10.37
C SER A 124 -2.27 -19.24 10.40
N SER A 125 -3.38 -19.01 9.71
CA SER A 125 -4.12 -17.75 9.82
C SER A 125 -5.62 -18.00 9.98
N LYS A 126 -6.27 -17.14 10.76
CA LYS A 126 -7.73 -17.05 10.91
C LYS A 126 -8.19 -15.73 10.29
N LYS A 127 -9.25 -15.78 9.49
CA LYS A 127 -9.79 -14.58 8.81
C LYS A 127 -11.12 -14.21 9.41
N GLY A 128 -11.28 -12.95 9.76
CA GLY A 128 -12.55 -12.36 10.12
C GLY A 128 -13.48 -12.19 8.92
N LYS A 129 -14.65 -11.61 9.17
CA LYS A 129 -15.62 -11.26 8.12
C LYS A 129 -14.98 -10.26 7.16
N LEU A 130 -15.12 -10.54 5.86
CA LEU A 130 -14.77 -9.59 4.81
C LEU A 130 -15.91 -8.55 4.70
N ILE A 131 -15.56 -7.28 4.88
CA ILE A 131 -16.48 -6.15 4.72
C ILE A 131 -16.12 -5.45 3.41
N ILE A 132 -17.10 -5.24 2.55
CA ILE A 132 -16.93 -4.52 1.28
C ILE A 132 -17.91 -3.34 1.31
N THR A 133 -17.38 -2.14 1.10
CA THR A 133 -18.15 -0.89 1.03
C THR A 133 -17.69 -0.16 -0.22
N ASP A 134 -18.59 -0.05 -1.20
CA ASP A 134 -18.30 0.48 -2.53
C ASP A 134 -17.07 -0.19 -3.17
N ASP A 135 -16.04 0.61 -3.45
CA ASP A 135 -14.77 0.18 -4.03
C ASP A 135 -13.68 -0.08 -2.97
N THR A 136 -14.04 -0.27 -1.70
CA THR A 136 -13.11 -0.58 -0.60
C THR A 136 -13.46 -1.88 0.10
N ALA A 137 -12.46 -2.64 0.52
CA ALA A 137 -12.64 -3.88 1.25
C ALA A 137 -11.70 -3.97 2.47
N TYR A 138 -12.22 -4.51 3.56
CA TYR A 138 -11.52 -4.66 4.84
C TYR A 138 -11.63 -6.09 5.33
N GLN A 139 -10.52 -6.64 5.82
CA GLN A 139 -10.55 -7.94 6.48
C GLN A 139 -9.52 -8.02 7.60
N LEU A 140 -9.99 -8.38 8.79
CA LEU A 140 -9.13 -8.75 9.89
C LEU A 140 -8.53 -10.14 9.64
N VAL A 141 -7.22 -10.29 9.84
CA VAL A 141 -6.50 -11.54 9.76
C VAL A 141 -5.68 -11.70 11.03
N VAL A 142 -5.90 -12.79 11.76
CA VAL A 142 -5.04 -13.19 12.87
C VAL A 142 -4.06 -14.23 12.34
N VAL A 143 -2.77 -13.93 12.44
CA VAL A 143 -1.68 -14.80 12.02
C VAL A 143 -1.07 -15.43 13.27
N THR A 144 -0.95 -16.75 13.27
CA THR A 144 -0.19 -17.51 14.25
C THR A 144 1.19 -17.79 13.67
N ASP A 145 2.23 -17.22 14.25
CA ASP A 145 3.59 -17.38 13.76
C ASP A 145 4.19 -18.77 14.07
N LYS A 146 5.48 -18.96 13.77
CA LYS A 146 6.19 -20.23 13.99
C LYS A 146 6.35 -20.60 15.46
N ASP A 147 6.39 -19.60 16.35
CA ASP A 147 6.59 -19.76 17.79
C ASP A 147 5.24 -19.96 18.50
N GLY A 148 4.13 -19.67 17.80
CA GLY A 148 2.76 -19.87 18.27
C GLY A 148 2.08 -18.57 18.67
N ASP A 149 2.76 -17.44 18.55
CA ASP A 149 2.23 -16.14 18.92
C ASP A 149 1.21 -15.67 17.87
N GLU A 150 0.07 -15.14 18.35
CA GLU A 150 -0.97 -14.58 17.49
C GLU A 150 -0.77 -13.06 17.33
N THR A 151 -0.78 -12.57 16.09
CA THR A 151 -0.78 -11.14 15.76
C THR A 151 -1.92 -10.83 14.80
N ALA A 152 -2.68 -9.77 15.09
CA ALA A 152 -3.79 -9.33 14.26
C ALA A 152 -3.37 -8.25 13.25
N TYR A 153 -3.87 -8.35 12.02
CA TYR A 153 -3.64 -7.41 10.93
C TYR A 153 -4.95 -7.05 10.25
N LEU A 154 -5.19 -5.77 10.00
CA LEU A 154 -6.26 -5.29 9.15
C LEU A 154 -5.73 -5.11 7.72
N PHE A 155 -6.23 -5.92 6.79
CA PHE A 155 -6.00 -5.73 5.36
C PHE A 155 -7.00 -4.73 4.81
N ILE A 156 -6.49 -3.73 4.08
CA ILE A 156 -7.27 -2.68 3.44
C ILE A 156 -6.98 -2.75 1.94
N LEU A 157 -8.02 -3.00 1.15
CA LEU A 157 -7.95 -3.07 -0.30
C LEU A 157 -8.86 -2.01 -0.92
N ALA A 158 -8.46 -1.48 -2.07
CA ALA A 158 -9.33 -0.66 -2.90
C ALA A 158 -9.31 -1.13 -4.35
N LYS A 159 -10.46 -1.00 -5.02
CA LYS A 159 -10.60 -1.21 -6.45
C LYS A 159 -10.08 0.01 -7.19
N GLN A 160 -9.09 -0.20 -8.06
CA GLN A 160 -8.44 0.90 -8.75
C GLN A 160 -9.35 1.44 -9.86
N ASN A 161 -9.47 2.77 -9.98
CA ASN A 161 -10.37 3.40 -10.94
C ASN A 161 -9.68 3.90 -12.23
N ARG A 162 -8.34 3.84 -12.31
CA ARG A 162 -7.54 4.40 -13.39
C ARG A 162 -6.24 3.65 -13.64
N GLY A 163 -5.57 3.98 -14.74
CA GLY A 163 -4.28 3.41 -15.12
C GLY A 163 -4.36 1.93 -15.53
N MET A 164 -3.21 1.27 -15.60
CA MET A 164 -3.11 -0.13 -16.04
C MET A 164 -3.83 -1.13 -15.12
N PHE A 165 -4.07 -0.74 -13.86
CA PHE A 165 -4.75 -1.57 -12.87
C PHE A 165 -6.24 -1.25 -12.74
N LYS A 166 -6.81 -0.41 -13.62
CA LYS A 166 -8.24 -0.09 -13.58
C LYS A 166 -9.08 -1.37 -13.46
N ASP A 167 -10.01 -1.37 -12.51
CA ASP A 167 -10.90 -2.46 -12.10
C ASP A 167 -10.25 -3.61 -11.32
N CYS A 168 -8.95 -3.59 -11.04
CA CYS A 168 -8.29 -4.54 -10.15
C CYS A 168 -8.46 -4.15 -8.69
N TRP A 169 -8.71 -5.13 -7.83
CA TRP A 169 -8.55 -4.99 -6.38
C TRP A 169 -7.07 -5.05 -6.01
N MET A 170 -6.60 -4.07 -5.24
CA MET A 170 -5.20 -3.95 -4.82
C MET A 170 -5.12 -3.52 -3.35
N THR A 171 -4.02 -3.87 -2.69
CA THR A 171 -3.79 -3.56 -1.27
C THR A 171 -3.40 -2.09 -1.12
N GLU A 172 -4.21 -1.32 -0.39
CA GLU A 172 -3.89 0.05 0.02
C GLU A 172 -3.04 0.07 1.29
N GLY A 173 -3.22 -0.91 2.18
CA GLY A 173 -2.42 -1.03 3.39
C GLY A 173 -2.68 -2.31 4.17
N VAL A 174 -1.75 -2.61 5.07
CA VAL A 174 -1.88 -3.65 6.10
C VAL A 174 -1.46 -3.04 7.43
N THR A 175 -2.39 -2.97 8.38
CA THR A 175 -2.14 -2.36 9.69
C THR A 175 -2.09 -3.44 10.75
N ARG A 176 -0.97 -3.53 11.48
CA ARG A 176 -0.90 -4.35 12.69
C ARG A 176 -1.82 -3.75 13.74
N LEU A 177 -2.67 -4.58 14.34
CA LEU A 177 -3.47 -4.19 15.49
C LEU A 177 -2.74 -4.63 16.74
N GLU A 178 -2.48 -3.69 17.63
CA GLU A 178 -2.01 -4.03 18.97
C GLU A 178 -3.17 -4.68 19.73
N PRO A 179 -2.92 -5.74 20.52
CA PRO A 179 -3.93 -6.22 21.44
C PRO A 179 -4.37 -5.05 22.33
N GLU A 180 -5.66 -4.94 22.61
CA GLU A 180 -6.13 -4.03 23.65
C GLU A 180 -5.35 -4.41 24.91
N ARG A 181 -4.42 -3.55 25.33
CA ARG A 181 -3.86 -3.66 26.68
C ARG A 181 -5.07 -3.45 27.56
N GLU A 182 -5.58 -4.51 28.18
CA GLU A 182 -6.42 -4.39 29.36
C GLU A 182 -5.68 -3.41 30.26
N SER A 183 -6.24 -2.19 30.36
CA SER A 183 -5.73 -1.16 31.24
C SER A 183 -5.77 -1.80 32.60
N SER A 184 -4.60 -2.23 33.07
CA SER A 184 -4.46 -2.90 34.33
C SER A 184 -4.82 -1.84 35.35
N MET A 185 -6.06 -1.89 35.84
CA MET A 185 -6.43 -1.24 37.08
C MET A 185 -5.55 -1.90 38.15
N ILE A 186 -4.44 -1.25 38.45
CA ILE A 186 -3.66 -1.40 39.67
C ILE A 186 -3.36 0.01 40.16
#